data_AF-A0A7S1E6R0-F1
#
_entry.id   AF-A0A7S1E6R0-F1
#
_cell.length_a   1.000
_cell.length_b   1.000
_cell.length_c   1.000
_cell.angle_alpha   90.00
_cell.angle_beta   90.00
_cell.angle_gamma   90.00
#
_symmetry.space_group_name_H-M   'P 1'
#
loop_
_entity.id
_entity.type
_entity.pdbx_description
1 polymer ?
#
loop_
_entity_poly.entity_id
_entity_poly.type
_entity_poly.pdbx_seq_one_letter_code
_entity_poly.pdbx_strand_id
1 'polypeptide(L)'
;TIVYQLEKGDFDSAMRSIIGSGRGKNDMSIETQRALSDILAFVFRAFDRENNGKVDATEVACGFTVLCDGKKSDKLEYAFEVLDINNNGRLNRMQVSNYLRSFLTVLVCVTTSSHLVCNISEDSFLHMNGKPCNGDAGTISNAADKGSTWAAGQAFKGSYSGRKERDHLNFDEFAEWYTRKGYSSIPWLELLDLKKMGNHRIIRQPFMNG
;
A
#
# COMPACT_ATOMS: atom_id res chain seq x y z
N THR A 1 19.21 -1.75 -13.53
CA THR A 1 18.58 -1.34 -12.26
C THR A 1 19.09 -2.25 -11.18
N ILE A 2 19.80 -1.71 -10.18
CA ILE A 2 20.14 -2.51 -9.00
C ILE A 2 18.83 -2.67 -8.23
N VAL A 3 18.27 -3.88 -8.26
CA VAL A 3 17.11 -4.21 -7.43
C VAL A 3 17.68 -4.59 -6.07
N TYR A 4 17.42 -3.77 -5.05
CA TYR A 4 17.80 -4.10 -3.69
C TYR A 4 16.91 -5.25 -3.21
N GLN A 5 17.49 -6.45 -3.14
CA GLN A 5 16.79 -7.65 -2.70
C GLN A 5 16.86 -7.74 -1.18
N LEU A 6 15.72 -7.90 -0.53
CA LEU A 6 15.60 -8.16 0.89
C LEU A 6 15.24 -9.63 1.09
N GLU A 7 16.12 -10.37 1.77
CA GLU A 7 15.87 -11.78 2.09
C GLU A 7 14.95 -11.91 3.30
N LYS A 8 14.18 -13.01 3.36
CA LYS A 8 13.27 -13.27 4.46
C LYS A 8 13.95 -13.24 5.84
N GLY A 9 15.18 -13.77 5.93
CA GLY A 9 15.94 -13.78 7.19
C GLY A 9 16.27 -12.38 7.71
N ASP A 10 16.62 -11.46 6.81
CA ASP A 10 16.92 -10.06 7.13
C ASP A 10 15.66 -9.30 7.50
N PHE A 11 14.58 -9.50 6.75
CA PHE A 11 13.26 -8.95 7.07
C PHE A 11 12.79 -9.38 8.46
N ASP A 12 12.81 -10.68 8.75
CA ASP A 12 12.39 -11.22 10.04
C ASP A 12 13.24 -10.65 11.19
N SER A 13 14.53 -10.45 10.96
CA SER A 13 15.46 -9.89 11.95
C SER A 13 15.18 -8.41 12.22
N ALA A 14 14.92 -7.63 11.18
CA ALA A 14 14.51 -6.23 11.30
C ALA A 14 13.17 -6.12 12.05
N MET A 15 12.17 -6.94 11.71
CA MET A 15 10.85 -6.91 12.35
C MET A 15 10.90 -7.34 13.82
N ARG A 16 11.70 -8.36 14.16
CA ARG A 16 11.96 -8.72 15.58
C ARG A 16 12.59 -7.58 16.35
N SER A 17 13.52 -6.85 15.73
CA SER A 17 14.10 -5.66 16.34
C SER A 17 13.05 -4.58 16.57
N ILE A 18 12.18 -4.30 15.59
CA ILE A 18 11.11 -3.30 15.72
C ILE A 18 10.12 -3.67 16.84
N ILE A 19 9.65 -4.92 16.87
CA ILE A 19 8.70 -5.41 17.87
C ILE A 19 9.35 -5.47 19.26
N GLY A 20 10.61 -5.90 19.35
CA GLY A 20 11.35 -6.06 20.61
C GLY A 20 12.01 -4.77 21.14
N SER A 21 12.20 -3.75 20.31
CA SER A 21 12.81 -2.47 20.68
C SER A 21 11.85 -1.49 21.36
N GLY A 22 10.61 -1.91 21.67
CA GLY A 22 9.66 -1.18 22.52
C GLY A 22 10.10 -1.01 23.99
N ARG A 23 11.41 -0.84 24.24
CA ARG A 23 12.01 -0.59 25.55
C ARG A 23 11.75 0.86 25.98
N GLY A 24 10.51 1.11 26.39
CA GLY A 24 10.09 2.40 26.97
C GLY A 24 8.66 2.39 27.46
N LYS A 25 8.45 1.94 28.71
CA LYS A 25 7.25 2.11 29.57
C LYS A 25 5.87 1.61 29.09
N ASN A 26 5.71 1.10 27.88
CA ASN A 26 4.51 0.35 27.47
C ASN A 26 4.95 -1.03 26.97
N ASP A 27 5.00 -2.01 27.86
CA ASP A 27 5.26 -3.40 27.47
C ASP A 27 4.12 -3.83 26.54
N MET A 28 4.44 -4.05 25.27
CA MET A 28 3.47 -4.50 24.28
C MET A 28 3.07 -5.92 24.65
N SER A 29 1.77 -6.16 24.86
CA SER A 29 1.25 -7.47 25.23
C SER A 29 1.74 -8.57 24.28
N ILE A 30 1.96 -9.77 24.81
CA ILE A 30 2.42 -10.93 24.03
C ILE A 30 1.46 -11.19 22.86
N GLU A 31 0.16 -10.99 23.06
CA GLU A 31 -0.88 -11.10 22.03
C GLU A 31 -0.67 -10.09 20.90
N THR A 32 -0.33 -8.85 21.23
CA THR A 32 -0.05 -7.79 20.24
C THR A 32 1.23 -8.11 19.49
N GLN A 33 2.28 -8.59 20.16
CA GLN A 33 3.53 -8.99 19.51
C GLN A 33 3.31 -10.14 18.51
N ARG A 34 2.48 -11.13 18.88
CA ARG A 34 2.10 -12.24 17.99
C ARG A 34 1.30 -11.74 16.79
N ALA A 35 0.27 -10.93 17.03
CA ALA A 35 -0.54 -10.35 15.96
C ALA A 35 0.30 -9.55 14.95
N LEU A 36 1.23 -8.71 15.42
CA LEU A 36 2.13 -7.96 14.55
C LEU A 36 3.06 -8.89 13.77
N SER A 37 3.60 -9.92 14.41
CA SER A 37 4.47 -10.90 13.75
C SER A 37 3.73 -11.64 12.63
N ASP A 38 2.47 -12.03 12.86
CA ASP A 38 1.64 -12.72 11.87
C ASP A 38 1.28 -11.80 10.70
N ILE A 39 0.92 -10.54 10.97
CA ILE A 39 0.66 -9.52 9.94
C ILE A 39 1.91 -9.29 9.07
N LEU A 40 3.07 -9.09 9.69
CA LEU A 40 4.31 -8.78 8.98
C LEU A 40 4.79 -9.97 8.14
N ALA A 41 4.66 -11.20 8.66
CA ALA A 41 4.93 -12.42 7.90
C ALA A 41 4.00 -12.55 6.69
N PHE A 42 2.72 -12.17 6.85
CA PHE A 42 1.75 -12.18 5.76
C PHE A 42 2.06 -11.11 4.70
N VAL A 43 2.42 -9.90 5.12
CA VAL A 43 2.88 -8.83 4.23
C VAL A 43 4.08 -9.29 3.41
N PHE A 44 5.09 -9.90 4.03
CA PHE A 44 6.26 -10.43 3.32
C PHE A 44 5.85 -11.43 2.23
N ARG A 45 4.99 -12.39 2.56
CA ARG A 45 4.49 -13.37 1.58
C ARG A 45 3.74 -12.71 0.42
N ALA A 46 3.03 -11.61 0.66
CA ALA A 46 2.31 -10.90 -0.41
C ALA A 46 3.27 -10.14 -1.36
N PHE A 47 4.45 -9.75 -0.87
CA PHE A 47 5.53 -9.19 -1.70
C PHE A 47 6.38 -10.27 -2.40
N ASP A 48 6.55 -11.46 -1.80
CA ASP A 48 7.29 -12.60 -2.37
C ASP A 48 6.50 -13.32 -3.47
N ARG A 49 6.27 -12.61 -4.58
CA ARG A 49 5.48 -13.09 -5.73
C ARG A 49 6.06 -14.34 -6.39
N GLU A 50 7.37 -14.52 -6.29
CA GLU A 50 8.10 -15.65 -6.87
C GLU A 50 8.22 -16.83 -5.91
N ASN A 51 7.81 -16.68 -4.64
CA ASN A 51 7.98 -17.66 -3.57
C ASN A 51 9.43 -18.14 -3.42
N ASN A 52 10.39 -17.22 -3.60
CA ASN A 52 11.82 -17.51 -3.55
C ASN A 52 12.48 -17.03 -2.24
N GLY A 53 11.70 -16.45 -1.32
CA GLY A 53 12.17 -15.90 -0.06
C GLY A 53 12.86 -14.54 -0.18
N LYS A 54 12.70 -13.85 -1.31
CA LYS A 54 13.30 -12.54 -1.60
C LYS A 54 12.25 -11.56 -2.14
N VAL A 55 12.37 -10.30 -1.72
CA VAL A 55 11.46 -9.23 -2.13
C VAL A 55 12.23 -7.97 -2.50
N ASP A 56 11.63 -7.09 -3.29
CA ASP A 56 12.22 -5.77 -3.56
C ASP A 56 12.11 -4.88 -2.31
N ALA A 57 13.25 -4.52 -1.74
CA ALA A 57 13.34 -3.68 -0.54
C ALA A 57 12.70 -2.30 -0.75
N THR A 58 12.74 -1.77 -1.97
CA THR A 58 12.13 -0.48 -2.35
C THR A 58 10.62 -0.56 -2.28
N GLU A 59 10.04 -1.67 -2.76
CA GLU A 59 8.60 -1.93 -2.71
C GLU A 59 8.14 -2.12 -1.26
N VAL A 60 8.90 -2.87 -0.46
CA VAL A 60 8.61 -3.02 0.97
C VAL A 60 8.66 -1.65 1.68
N ALA A 61 9.71 -0.85 1.46
CA ALA A 61 9.82 0.48 2.06
C ALA A 61 8.64 1.37 1.67
N CYS A 62 8.29 1.42 0.38
CA CYS A 62 7.13 2.17 -0.12
C CYS A 62 5.82 1.70 0.53
N GLY A 63 5.61 0.39 0.62
CA GLY A 63 4.41 -0.16 1.24
C GLY A 63 4.29 0.20 2.72
N PHE A 64 5.39 0.15 3.45
CA PHE A 64 5.41 0.44 4.90
C PHE A 64 5.18 1.92 5.24
N THR A 65 5.32 2.84 4.29
CA THR A 65 4.98 4.26 4.49
C THR A 65 3.52 4.46 4.93
N VAL A 66 2.60 3.53 4.60
CA VAL A 66 1.21 3.58 5.07
C VAL A 66 1.13 3.50 6.59
N LEU A 67 2.04 2.78 7.24
CA LEU A 67 2.05 2.55 8.69
C LEU A 67 2.73 3.68 9.48
N CYS A 68 3.45 4.58 8.81
CA CYS A 68 4.10 5.72 9.44
C CYS A 68 3.09 6.83 9.79
N ASP A 69 3.32 7.62 10.84
CA ASP A 69 2.58 8.88 11.01
C ASP A 69 3.05 9.91 9.96
N GLY A 70 2.20 10.88 9.65
CA GLY A 70 2.49 11.93 8.66
C GLY A 70 1.34 12.18 7.70
N LYS A 71 1.43 13.28 6.95
CA LYS A 71 0.40 13.64 5.97
C LYS A 71 0.55 12.83 4.70
N LYS A 72 -0.56 12.68 3.96
CA LYS A 72 -0.58 12.02 2.64
C LYS A 72 0.44 12.63 1.67
N SER A 73 0.57 13.96 1.62
CA SER A 73 1.52 14.65 0.74
C SER A 73 2.95 14.19 0.98
N ASP A 74 3.37 14.16 2.24
CA ASP A 74 4.76 13.90 2.63
C ASP A 74 5.13 12.45 2.29
N LYS A 75 4.19 11.52 2.48
CA LYS A 75 4.36 10.11 2.12
C LYS A 75 4.44 9.89 0.61
N LEU A 76 3.64 10.64 -0.16
CA LEU A 76 3.66 10.57 -1.62
C LEU A 76 4.96 11.18 -2.17
N GLU A 77 5.38 12.32 -1.65
CA GLU A 77 6.62 12.99 -2.04
C GLU A 77 7.84 12.10 -1.77
N TYR A 78 7.94 11.53 -0.56
CA TYR A 78 8.97 10.56 -0.22
C TYR A 78 8.99 9.35 -1.17
N ALA A 79 7.81 8.81 -1.50
CA ALA A 79 7.74 7.69 -2.42
C ALA A 79 8.18 8.05 -3.84
N PHE A 80 7.87 9.26 -4.31
CA PHE A 80 8.34 9.76 -5.60
C PHE A 80 9.87 9.88 -5.61
N GLU A 81 10.46 10.38 -4.53
CA GLU A 81 11.92 10.47 -4.37
C GLU A 81 12.59 9.09 -4.39
N VAL A 82 12.07 8.13 -3.61
CA VAL A 82 12.62 6.77 -3.51
C VAL A 82 12.53 6.01 -4.84
N LEU A 83 11.47 6.22 -5.61
CA LEU A 83 11.24 5.52 -6.87
C LEU A 83 11.93 6.17 -8.06
N ASP A 84 12.29 7.45 -7.97
CA ASP A 84 13.00 8.15 -9.03
C ASP A 84 14.51 7.82 -9.02
N ILE A 85 14.81 6.57 -9.37
CA ILE A 85 16.17 6.04 -9.47
C ILE A 85 17.04 6.84 -10.45
N ASN A 86 16.41 7.47 -11.46
CA ASN A 86 17.11 8.27 -12.46
C ASN A 86 17.34 9.72 -12.01
N ASN A 87 16.79 10.11 -10.84
CA ASN A 87 16.88 11.43 -10.24
C ASN A 87 16.56 12.56 -11.24
N ASN A 88 15.52 12.37 -12.04
CA ASN A 88 15.10 13.31 -13.08
C ASN A 88 13.80 14.07 -12.72
N GLY A 89 13.28 13.84 -11.52
CA GLY A 89 12.03 14.36 -10.99
C GLY A 89 10.78 13.69 -11.57
N ARG A 90 10.90 12.55 -12.27
CA ARG A 90 9.80 11.97 -13.05
C ARG A 90 9.76 10.45 -12.96
N LEU A 91 8.57 9.93 -12.69
CA LEU A 91 8.29 8.49 -12.69
C LEU A 91 7.60 8.07 -13.98
N ASN A 92 7.98 6.91 -14.51
CA ASN A 92 7.23 6.24 -15.57
C ASN A 92 6.05 5.45 -15.01
N ARG A 93 5.20 4.92 -15.90
CA ARG A 93 3.99 4.15 -15.50
C ARG A 93 4.30 2.95 -14.61
N MET A 94 5.40 2.25 -14.89
CA MET A 94 5.79 1.08 -14.11
C MET A 94 6.18 1.48 -12.69
N GLN A 95 6.94 2.58 -12.52
CA GLN A 95 7.33 3.09 -11.21
C GLN A 95 6.10 3.55 -10.40
N VAL A 96 5.18 4.30 -11.01
CA VAL A 96 3.92 4.70 -10.34
C VAL A 96 3.06 3.48 -10.00
N SER A 97 2.97 2.49 -10.89
CA SER A 97 2.24 1.24 -10.61
C SER A 97 2.88 0.49 -9.43
N ASN A 98 4.20 0.35 -9.40
CA ASN A 98 4.92 -0.32 -8.31
C ASN A 98 4.71 0.38 -6.96
N TYR A 99 4.69 1.72 -6.93
CA TYR A 99 4.33 2.46 -5.73
C TYR A 99 2.94 2.07 -5.21
N LEU A 100 1.94 2.22 -6.09
CA LEU A 100 0.55 2.01 -5.76
C LEU A 100 0.29 0.55 -5.38
N ARG A 101 0.97 -0.40 -6.02
CA ARG A 101 0.91 -1.82 -5.65
C ARG A 101 1.46 -2.03 -4.26
N SER A 102 2.64 -1.49 -3.96
CA SER A 102 3.29 -1.62 -2.66
C SER A 102 2.39 -1.10 -1.53
N PHE A 103 1.79 0.07 -1.76
CA PHE A 103 0.81 0.64 -0.86
C PHE A 103 -0.43 -0.25 -0.68
N LEU A 104 -1.06 -0.69 -1.78
CA LEU A 104 -2.27 -1.50 -1.75
C LEU A 104 -2.02 -2.86 -1.09
N THR A 105 -0.86 -3.48 -1.32
CA THR A 105 -0.49 -4.75 -0.69
C THR A 105 -0.49 -4.63 0.82
N VAL A 106 0.20 -3.63 1.38
CA VAL A 106 0.25 -3.45 2.85
C VAL A 106 -1.11 -3.06 3.39
N LEU A 107 -1.81 -2.13 2.73
CA LEU A 107 -3.15 -1.70 3.13
C LEU A 107 -4.11 -2.89 3.22
N VAL A 108 -4.18 -3.71 2.19
CA VAL A 108 -5.07 -4.89 2.15
C VAL A 108 -4.63 -5.91 3.20
N CYS A 109 -3.35 -6.28 3.28
CA CYS A 109 -2.87 -7.23 4.29
C CYS A 109 -3.18 -6.80 5.73
N VAL A 110 -3.09 -5.51 6.04
CA VAL A 110 -3.40 -4.97 7.37
C VAL A 110 -4.91 -4.98 7.60
N THR A 111 -5.69 -4.52 6.64
CA THR A 111 -7.17 -4.43 6.77
C THR A 111 -7.87 -5.79 6.75
N THR A 112 -7.28 -6.80 6.11
CA THR A 112 -7.82 -8.17 6.09
C THR A 112 -7.28 -9.06 7.21
N SER A 113 -6.38 -8.55 8.05
CA SER A 113 -5.81 -9.34 9.14
C SER A 113 -6.86 -9.67 10.19
N SER A 114 -7.09 -10.96 10.42
CA SER A 114 -8.04 -11.49 11.42
C SER A 114 -7.81 -10.94 12.83
N HIS A 115 -6.56 -10.57 13.17
CA HIS A 115 -6.22 -9.98 14.46
C HIS A 115 -6.73 -8.55 14.65
N LEU A 116 -7.05 -7.84 13.56
CA LEU A 116 -7.60 -6.47 13.57
C LEU A 116 -9.11 -6.45 13.28
N VAL A 117 -9.65 -7.55 12.75
CA VAL A 117 -11.06 -7.70 12.33
C VAL A 117 -11.98 -8.19 13.46
N CYS A 118 -11.57 -8.08 14.73
CA CYS A 118 -12.27 -8.70 15.87
C CYS A 118 -13.69 -8.19 16.19
N ASN A 119 -14.31 -7.31 15.39
CA ASN A 119 -15.68 -6.83 15.62
C ASN A 119 -16.50 -6.53 14.34
N ILE A 120 -16.02 -6.94 13.16
CA ILE A 120 -16.81 -6.79 11.94
C ILE A 120 -17.54 -8.12 11.74
N SER A 121 -18.79 -8.17 12.20
CA SER A 121 -19.76 -9.22 11.86
C SER A 121 -19.60 -9.59 10.39
N GLU A 122 -19.30 -10.86 10.09
CA GLU A 122 -19.32 -11.63 8.82
C GLU A 122 -19.57 -10.97 7.43
N ASP A 123 -19.39 -9.66 7.23
CA ASP A 123 -20.06 -8.95 6.14
C ASP A 123 -19.11 -8.48 5.02
N SER A 124 -19.48 -8.91 3.82
CA SER A 124 -19.26 -8.30 2.50
C SER A 124 -17.84 -8.17 1.94
N PHE A 125 -16.84 -7.66 2.67
CA PHE A 125 -15.54 -7.32 2.06
C PHE A 125 -14.67 -8.54 1.71
N LEU A 126 -14.82 -9.63 2.47
CA LEU A 126 -14.14 -10.90 2.22
C LEU A 126 -15.02 -11.87 1.43
N HIS A 127 -16.15 -11.41 0.87
CA HIS A 127 -17.05 -12.26 0.08
C HIS A 127 -17.36 -11.62 -1.28
N MET A 128 -16.78 -12.17 -2.35
CA MET A 128 -17.16 -11.77 -3.70
C MET A 128 -18.28 -12.69 -4.20
N ASN A 129 -19.43 -12.12 -4.54
CA ASN A 129 -20.64 -12.87 -4.95
C ASN A 129 -21.09 -13.91 -3.91
N GLY A 130 -20.97 -13.59 -2.61
CA GLY A 130 -21.35 -14.48 -1.51
C GLY A 130 -20.39 -15.66 -1.28
N LYS A 131 -19.27 -15.74 -2.01
CA LYS A 131 -18.21 -16.72 -1.76
C LYS A 131 -17.03 -16.05 -1.06
N PRO A 132 -16.44 -16.68 -0.04
CA PRO A 132 -15.25 -16.13 0.59
C PRO A 132 -14.15 -15.93 -0.47
N CYS A 133 -13.66 -14.70 -0.57
CA CYS A 133 -12.42 -14.38 -1.27
C CYS A 133 -11.34 -15.26 -0.67
N ASN A 134 -10.56 -15.96 -1.51
CA ASN A 134 -9.37 -16.61 -1.01
C ASN A 134 -8.41 -15.52 -0.51
N GLY A 135 -8.29 -15.37 0.81
CA GLY A 135 -7.48 -14.33 1.45
C GLY A 135 -5.99 -14.64 1.46
N ASP A 136 -5.52 -15.50 0.54
CA ASP A 136 -4.10 -15.84 0.47
C ASP A 136 -3.26 -14.68 -0.08
N ALA A 137 -1.97 -14.73 0.21
CA ALA A 137 -1.02 -13.70 -0.19
C ALA A 137 -0.98 -13.50 -1.72
N GLY A 138 -1.15 -14.57 -2.50
CA GLY A 138 -1.15 -14.51 -3.97
C GLY A 138 -2.35 -13.76 -4.53
N THR A 139 -3.54 -13.97 -3.96
CA THR A 139 -4.77 -13.28 -4.35
C THR A 139 -4.69 -11.79 -4.06
N ILE A 140 -4.17 -11.42 -2.88
CA ILE A 140 -3.94 -10.01 -2.53
C ILE A 140 -2.92 -9.38 -3.48
N SER A 141 -1.80 -10.06 -3.72
CA SER A 141 -0.74 -9.55 -4.60
C SER A 141 -1.27 -9.28 -6.01
N ASN A 142 -2.06 -10.21 -6.57
CA ASN A 142 -2.68 -10.06 -7.90
C ASN A 142 -3.75 -8.95 -7.93
N ALA A 143 -4.55 -8.80 -6.86
CA ALA A 143 -5.53 -7.74 -6.76
C ALA A 143 -4.86 -6.36 -6.68
N ALA A 144 -3.81 -6.23 -5.85
CA ALA A 144 -3.00 -5.03 -5.73
C ALA A 144 -2.31 -4.68 -7.05
N ASP A 145 -1.78 -5.67 -7.78
CA ASP A 145 -1.14 -5.49 -9.09
C ASP A 145 -2.09 -4.97 -10.18
N LYS A 146 -3.28 -5.57 -10.28
CA LYS A 146 -4.30 -5.11 -11.23
C LYS A 146 -4.83 -3.71 -10.86
N GLY A 147 -5.12 -3.49 -9.58
CA GLY A 147 -5.63 -2.23 -9.07
C GLY A 147 -4.64 -1.08 -9.28
N SER A 148 -3.36 -1.32 -8.98
CA SER A 148 -2.28 -0.34 -9.16
C SER A 148 -2.00 -0.04 -10.63
N THR A 149 -1.99 -1.06 -11.50
CA THR A 149 -1.81 -0.87 -12.94
C THR A 149 -2.93 -0.02 -13.53
N TRP A 150 -4.17 -0.29 -13.15
CA TRP A 150 -5.32 0.52 -13.57
C TRP A 150 -5.21 1.96 -13.05
N ALA A 151 -4.86 2.12 -11.77
CA ALA A 151 -4.72 3.42 -11.10
C ALA A 151 -3.65 4.29 -11.74
N ALA A 152 -2.46 3.72 -12.01
CA ALA A 152 -1.40 4.38 -12.76
C ALA A 152 -1.90 4.78 -14.15
N GLY A 153 -2.63 3.89 -14.84
CA GLY A 153 -3.27 4.21 -16.12
C GLY A 153 -4.19 5.44 -16.05
N GLN A 154 -4.98 5.59 -14.99
CA GLN A 154 -5.83 6.78 -14.79
C GLN A 154 -5.00 8.04 -14.53
N ALA A 155 -3.95 7.93 -13.71
CA ALA A 155 -3.07 9.06 -13.40
C ALA A 155 -2.41 9.63 -14.66
N PHE A 156 -1.87 8.77 -15.52
CA PHE A 156 -1.21 9.20 -16.75
C PHE A 156 -2.20 9.70 -17.81
N LYS A 157 -3.40 9.11 -17.92
CA LYS A 157 -4.45 9.59 -18.83
C LYS A 157 -5.03 10.93 -18.38
N GLY A 158 -5.11 11.17 -17.06
CA GLY A 158 -5.78 12.34 -16.51
C GLY A 158 -4.88 13.55 -16.28
N SER A 159 -3.55 13.38 -16.17
CA SER A 159 -2.57 14.48 -16.01
C SER A 159 -2.29 15.23 -17.33
N TYR A 160 -3.27 15.26 -18.23
CA TYR A 160 -3.06 15.44 -19.66
C TYR A 160 -4.13 16.29 -20.34
N SER A 161 -3.71 17.17 -21.26
CA SER A 161 -4.57 18.12 -21.99
C SER A 161 -4.51 18.04 -23.55
N GLY A 162 -3.85 17.04 -24.16
CA GLY A 162 -3.89 16.72 -25.63
C GLY A 162 -2.55 16.23 -26.24
N ARG A 163 -2.37 15.92 -27.55
CA ARG A 163 -2.76 14.73 -28.37
C ARG A 163 -1.80 13.50 -28.33
N LYS A 164 -0.72 13.48 -27.52
CA LYS A 164 0.10 12.26 -27.29
C LYS A 164 0.28 11.81 -25.82
N GLU A 165 -0.11 10.59 -25.44
CA GLU A 165 0.80 9.67 -24.70
C GLU A 165 1.94 10.26 -23.83
N ARG A 166 1.79 10.64 -22.55
CA ARG A 166 3.01 10.91 -21.74
C ARG A 166 3.53 9.60 -21.14
N ASP A 167 4.85 9.41 -21.20
CA ASP A 167 5.51 8.23 -20.62
C ASP A 167 5.99 8.46 -19.18
N HIS A 168 6.05 9.73 -18.75
CA HIS A 168 6.58 10.14 -17.45
C HIS A 168 5.70 11.20 -16.78
N LEU A 169 5.62 11.14 -15.45
CA LEU A 169 4.81 11.99 -14.57
C LEU A 169 5.68 12.50 -13.42
N ASN A 170 5.66 13.80 -13.14
CA ASN A 170 6.29 14.35 -11.92
C ASN A 170 5.27 14.44 -10.77
N PHE A 171 5.75 14.77 -9.56
CA PHE A 171 4.91 14.85 -8.36
C PHE A 171 3.80 15.90 -8.50
N ASP A 172 4.14 17.10 -9.00
CA ASP A 172 3.16 18.20 -9.16
C ASP A 172 2.03 17.83 -10.12
N GLU A 173 2.35 17.18 -11.23
CA GLU A 173 1.38 16.70 -12.22
C GLU A 173 0.46 15.64 -11.62
N PHE A 174 1.01 14.70 -10.83
CA PHE A 174 0.22 13.72 -10.10
C PHE A 174 -0.70 14.37 -9.08
N ALA A 175 -0.19 15.32 -8.30
CA ALA A 175 -0.94 16.04 -7.27
C ALA A 175 -2.08 16.89 -7.87
N GLU A 176 -1.82 17.57 -8.99
CA GLU A 176 -2.84 18.34 -9.72
C GLU A 176 -3.94 17.41 -10.23
N TRP A 177 -3.56 16.31 -10.89
CA TRP A 177 -4.53 15.32 -11.37
C TRP A 177 -5.37 14.75 -10.23
N TYR A 178 -4.73 14.39 -9.11
CA TYR A 178 -5.42 13.82 -7.96
C TYR A 178 -6.46 14.79 -7.40
N THR A 179 -6.08 16.06 -7.26
CA THR A 179 -6.94 17.13 -6.75
C THR A 179 -8.14 17.37 -7.66
N ARG A 180 -7.97 17.28 -8.98
CA ARG A 180 -9.03 17.58 -9.95
C ARG A 180 -9.99 16.43 -10.19
N LYS A 181 -9.48 15.19 -10.31
CA LYS A 181 -10.27 14.02 -10.72
C LYS A 181 -9.81 12.71 -10.09
N GLY A 182 -8.53 12.59 -9.75
CA GLY A 182 -7.97 11.32 -9.27
C GLY A 182 -8.58 10.86 -7.95
N TYR A 183 -9.03 11.76 -7.07
CA TYR A 183 -9.77 11.39 -5.85
C TYR A 183 -10.97 10.48 -6.13
N SER A 184 -11.76 10.75 -7.18
CA SER A 184 -12.92 9.91 -7.54
C SER A 184 -12.51 8.57 -8.15
N SER A 185 -11.30 8.48 -8.71
CA SER A 185 -10.80 7.26 -9.36
C SER A 185 -10.10 6.33 -8.37
N ILE A 186 -9.30 6.90 -7.46
CA ILE A 186 -8.50 6.18 -6.47
C ILE A 186 -8.65 6.81 -5.06
N PRO A 187 -9.87 6.82 -4.50
CA PRO A 187 -10.14 7.45 -3.20
C PRO A 187 -9.39 6.77 -2.05
N TRP A 188 -9.01 5.51 -2.22
CA TRP A 188 -8.21 4.74 -1.26
C TRP A 188 -6.84 5.36 -0.97
N LEU A 189 -6.34 6.29 -1.79
CA LEU A 189 -5.09 6.99 -1.50
C LEU A 189 -5.21 7.92 -0.28
N GLU A 190 -6.42 8.32 0.11
CA GLU A 190 -6.67 9.04 1.37
C GLU A 190 -6.35 8.21 2.61
N LEU A 191 -6.30 6.88 2.48
CA LEU A 191 -5.93 5.97 3.54
C LEU A 191 -4.43 6.06 3.88
N LEU A 192 -3.62 6.77 3.09
CA LEU A 192 -2.28 7.17 3.53
C LEU A 192 -2.29 8.07 4.76
N ASP A 193 -3.38 8.80 5.02
CA ASP A 193 -3.55 9.58 6.24
C ASP A 193 -4.23 8.72 7.32
N LEU A 194 -3.42 8.14 8.21
CA LEU A 194 -3.91 7.28 9.29
C LEU A 194 -4.89 7.99 10.24
N LYS A 195 -4.80 9.32 10.37
CA LYS A 195 -5.75 10.10 11.18
C LYS A 195 -7.14 10.10 10.54
N LYS A 196 -7.21 10.00 9.21
CA LYS A 196 -8.46 9.80 8.48
C LYS A 196 -9.00 8.37 8.58
N MET A 197 -8.15 7.36 8.78
CA MET A 197 -8.59 5.98 9.05
C MET A 197 -9.30 5.84 10.40
N GLY A 198 -8.78 6.47 11.45
CA GLY A 198 -9.38 6.42 12.80
C GLY A 198 -10.73 7.13 12.89
N ASN A 199 -11.02 8.05 11.96
CA ASN A 199 -12.31 8.68 11.84
C ASN A 199 -13.26 7.78 11.04
N HIS A 200 -14.20 7.12 11.73
CA HIS A 200 -15.26 6.22 11.20
C HIS A 200 -16.14 6.77 10.04
N ARG A 201 -15.84 7.96 9.51
CA ARG A 201 -16.58 8.61 8.41
C ARG A 201 -16.16 8.16 7.01
N ILE A 202 -14.94 7.66 6.79
CA ILE A 202 -14.52 7.21 5.44
C ILE A 202 -15.12 5.86 5.08
N ILE A 203 -15.29 4.95 6.06
CA ILE A 203 -15.79 3.59 5.83
C ILE A 203 -17.34 3.56 5.75
N ARG A 204 -18.02 4.63 6.17
CA ARG A 204 -19.49 4.71 6.21
C ARG A 204 -20.13 5.55 5.11
N GLN A 205 -19.37 6.14 4.19
CA GLN A 205 -20.02 6.74 3.02
C GLN A 205 -20.41 5.61 2.06
N PRO A 206 -21.72 5.32 1.89
CA PRO A 206 -22.13 4.33 0.92
C PRO A 206 -21.66 4.82 -0.45
N PHE A 207 -21.05 3.93 -1.22
CA PHE A 207 -20.93 4.06 -2.66
C PHE A 207 -22.36 4.12 -3.25
N MET A 208 -23.01 5.27 -3.20
CA MET A 208 -24.30 5.53 -3.84
C MET A 208 -24.39 6.99 -4.28
N ASN A 209 -24.50 7.11 -5.60
CA ASN A 209 -25.18 8.13 -6.40
C ASN A 209 -24.40 9.39 -6.84
N GLY A 210 -24.25 9.46 -8.18
CA GLY A 210 -23.77 10.58 -8.98
C GLY A 210 -23.38 10.08 -10.37
#